data_AF-A0A519MUE7-F1
#
_entry.id   AF-A0A519MUE7-F1
#
_cell.length_a   1.000
_cell.length_b   1.000
_cell.length_c   1.000
_cell.angle_alpha   90.00
_cell.angle_beta   90.00
_cell.angle_gamma   90.00
#
_symmetry.space_group_name_H-M   'P 1'
#
loop_
_entity.id
_entity.type
_entity.pdbx_description
1 polymer ?
#
loop_
_entity_poly.entity_id
_entity_poly.type
_entity_poly.pdbx_seq_one_letter_code
_entity_poly.pdbx_strand_id
1 'polypeptide(L)'
;MTEQKENEQLKNDFIGIVSHELKTPLTSMSGYLQMLSRMAEKDENSTQVNTLNKATKQVTKMTKLINSFLDITRLEAGKIHMDYQDFDMIDLVREAEEEC
;
A
#
# COMPACT_ATOMS: atom_id res chain seq x y z
N MET A 1 24.09 20.38 -19.19
CA MET A 1 22.93 20.43 -18.26
C MET A 1 22.12 19.13 -18.35
N THR A 2 22.77 17.96 -18.37
CA THR A 2 22.10 16.74 -18.89
C THR A 2 22.30 15.50 -18.03
N GLU A 3 23.49 15.31 -17.44
CA GLU A 3 23.84 14.09 -16.68
C GLU A 3 23.07 13.93 -15.35
N GLN A 4 22.86 15.03 -14.61
CA GLN A 4 22.09 15.01 -13.36
C GLN A 4 20.62 14.63 -13.59
N LYS A 5 20.01 15.14 -14.66
CA LYS A 5 18.61 14.85 -14.99
C LYS A 5 18.41 13.39 -15.41
N GLU A 6 19.35 12.82 -16.15
CA GLU A 6 19.31 11.40 -16.53
C GLU A 6 19.45 10.49 -15.31
N ASN A 7 20.33 10.82 -14.37
CA ASN A 7 20.48 10.06 -13.12
C ASN A 7 19.23 10.11 -12.24
N GLU A 8 18.58 11.27 -12.13
CA GLU A 8 17.31 11.40 -11.42
C GLU A 8 16.19 10.59 -12.08
N GLN A 9 16.13 10.57 -13.41
CA GLN A 9 15.16 9.77 -14.16
C GLN A 9 15.34 8.28 -13.88
N LEU A 10 16.59 7.78 -13.97
CA LEU A 10 16.93 6.38 -13.68
C LEU A 10 16.60 5.98 -12.23
N LYS A 11 16.87 6.86 -11.26
CA LYS A 11 16.49 6.64 -9.85
C LYS A 11 14.98 6.45 -9.70
N ASN A 12 14.20 7.29 -10.37
CA ASN A 12 12.74 7.24 -10.30
C ASN A 12 12.15 6.00 -10.96
N ASP A 13 12.65 5.63 -12.14
CA ASP A 13 12.19 4.45 -12.87
C ASP A 13 12.53 3.17 -12.09
N PHE A 14 13.72 3.12 -11.49
CA PHE A 14 14.12 2.03 -10.59
C PHE A 14 13.16 1.89 -9.39
N ILE A 15 12.85 3.00 -8.71
CA ILE A 15 11.92 2.98 -7.57
C ILE A 15 10.51 2.55 -7.98
N GLY A 16 10.04 2.97 -9.16
CA GLY A 16 8.78 2.51 -9.73
C GLY A 16 8.74 1.00 -9.93
N ILE A 17 9.78 0.44 -10.57
CA ILE A 17 9.89 -1.00 -10.83
C ILE A 17 9.92 -1.80 -9.53
N VAL A 18 10.82 -1.44 -8.59
CA VAL A 18 10.95 -2.15 -7.31
C VAL A 18 9.61 -2.16 -6.57
N SER A 19 8.85 -1.07 -6.62
CA SER A 19 7.59 -1.00 -5.90
C SER A 19 6.48 -1.82 -6.54
N HIS A 20 6.45 -1.92 -7.88
CA HIS A 20 5.56 -2.86 -8.57
C HIS A 20 5.91 -4.31 -8.23
N GLU A 21 7.19 -4.65 -8.23
CA GLU A 21 7.69 -5.98 -7.86
C GLU A 21 7.45 -6.33 -6.39
N LEU A 22 7.37 -5.34 -5.48
CA LEU A 22 7.02 -5.55 -4.07
C LEU A 22 5.50 -5.66 -3.83
N LYS A 23 4.68 -5.00 -4.67
CA LYS A 23 3.21 -5.04 -4.52
C LYS A 23 2.65 -6.44 -4.79
N THR A 24 3.18 -7.15 -5.78
CA THR A 24 2.79 -8.52 -6.14
C THR A 24 2.93 -9.52 -4.97
N PRO A 25 4.11 -9.69 -4.32
CA PRO A 25 4.26 -10.62 -3.20
C PRO A 25 3.46 -10.20 -1.97
N LEU A 26 3.28 -8.90 -1.70
CA LEU A 26 2.42 -8.41 -0.62
C LEU A 26 0.94 -8.73 -0.85
N THR A 27 0.50 -8.66 -2.11
CA THR A 27 -0.86 -9.06 -2.50
C THR A 27 -1.06 -10.55 -2.28
N SER A 28 -0.11 -11.39 -2.73
CA SER A 28 -0.14 -12.84 -2.50
C SER A 28 -0.15 -13.18 -1.01
N MET A 29 0.70 -12.55 -0.19
CA MET A 29 0.72 -12.74 1.26
C MET A 29 -0.60 -12.35 1.92
N SER A 30 -1.20 -11.22 1.51
CA SER A 30 -2.52 -10.80 2.01
C SER A 30 -3.59 -11.83 1.68
N GLY A 31 -3.56 -12.39 0.46
CA GLY A 31 -4.48 -13.45 0.03
C GLY A 31 -4.33 -14.73 0.87
N TYR A 32 -3.10 -15.18 1.12
CA TYR A 32 -2.85 -16.35 1.98
C TYR A 32 -3.33 -16.12 3.41
N LEU A 33 -3.07 -14.94 3.98
CA LEU A 33 -3.54 -14.61 5.33
C LEU A 33 -5.07 -14.55 5.42
N GLN A 34 -5.75 -14.03 4.40
CA GLN A 34 -7.21 -14.06 4.32
C GLN A 34 -7.76 -15.48 4.25
N MET A 35 -7.16 -16.36 3.43
CA MET A 35 -7.56 -17.77 3.36
C MET A 35 -7.38 -18.47 4.71
N LEU A 36 -6.23 -18.27 5.36
CA LEU A 36 -5.94 -18.86 6.67
C LEU A 36 -6.89 -18.32 7.76
N SER A 37 -7.24 -17.03 7.73
CA SER A 37 -8.19 -16.45 8.69
C SER A 37 -9.55 -17.11 8.60
N ARG A 38 -10.07 -17.29 7.37
CA ARG A 38 -11.35 -17.98 7.13
C ARG A 38 -11.34 -19.43 7.59
N MET A 39 -10.19 -20.11 7.54
CA MET A 39 -10.05 -21.48 8.07
C MET A 39 -10.04 -21.48 9.60
N ALA A 40 -9.25 -20.60 10.22
CA ALA A 40 -9.14 -20.49 11.67
C ALA A 40 -10.47 -20.07 12.34
N GLU A 41 -11.26 -19.22 11.67
CA GLU A 41 -12.61 -18.85 12.11
C GLU A 41 -13.57 -20.04 12.10
N LYS A 42 -13.48 -20.94 11.10
CA LYS A 42 -14.30 -22.17 11.03
C LYS A 42 -13.94 -23.17 12.11
N ASP A 43 -12.65 -23.25 12.47
CA ASP A 43 -12.15 -24.18 13.49
C ASP A 43 -12.30 -23.61 14.92
N GLU A 44 -12.92 -22.43 15.08
CA GLU A 44 -13.09 -21.69 16.35
C GLU A 44 -11.78 -21.50 17.15
N ASN A 45 -10.64 -21.50 16.46
CA ASN A 45 -9.33 -21.42 17.08
C ASN A 45 -8.92 -19.96 17.34
N SER A 46 -9.39 -19.41 18.46
CA SER A 46 -9.17 -18.01 18.86
C SER A 46 -7.70 -17.57 18.90
N THR A 47 -6.78 -18.49 19.25
CA THR A 47 -5.33 -18.21 19.27
C THR A 47 -4.77 -18.03 17.86
N GLN A 48 -5.21 -18.88 16.93
CA GLN A 48 -4.82 -18.81 15.53
C GLN A 48 -5.38 -17.56 14.84
N VAL A 49 -6.65 -17.24 15.10
CA VAL A 49 -7.29 -15.99 14.61
C VAL A 49 -6.53 -14.75 15.07
N ASN A 50 -6.16 -14.67 16.36
CA ASN A 50 -5.40 -13.54 16.88
C ASN A 50 -4.00 -13.44 16.22
N THR A 51 -3.34 -14.57 16.01
CA THR A 51 -2.02 -14.60 15.35
C THR A 51 -2.10 -14.15 13.90
N LEU A 52 -3.11 -14.62 13.16
CA LEU A 52 -3.37 -14.22 11.78
C LEU A 52 -3.72 -12.75 11.68
N ASN A 53 -4.53 -12.22 12.60
CA ASN A 53 -4.83 -10.78 12.66
C ASN A 53 -3.58 -9.92 12.85
N LYS A 54 -2.64 -10.35 13.70
CA LYS A 54 -1.35 -9.65 13.86
C LYS A 54 -0.51 -9.70 12.58
N ALA A 55 -0.45 -10.86 11.91
CA ALA A 55 0.26 -10.99 10.64
C ALA A 55 -0.35 -10.12 9.55
N THR A 56 -1.68 -10.08 9.43
CA THR A 56 -2.41 -9.23 8.49
C THR A 56 -2.10 -7.76 8.73
N LYS A 57 -2.15 -7.30 9.99
CA LYS A 57 -1.77 -5.92 10.35
C LYS A 57 -0.34 -5.58 9.91
N GLN A 58 0.59 -6.52 10.04
CA GLN A 58 1.98 -6.30 9.64
C GLN A 58 2.13 -6.19 8.10
N VAL A 59 1.44 -7.04 7.34
CA VAL A 59 1.43 -6.97 5.87
C VAL A 59 0.79 -5.65 5.41
N THR A 60 -0.35 -5.25 5.99
CA THR A 60 -0.99 -3.97 5.70
C THR A 60 -0.06 -2.79 6.00
N LYS A 61 0.68 -2.83 7.12
CA LYS A 61 1.67 -1.81 7.46
C LYS A 61 2.79 -1.73 6.43
N MET A 62 3.31 -2.88 5.96
CA MET A 62 4.34 -2.90 4.92
C MET A 62 3.84 -2.30 3.61
N THR A 63 2.62 -2.63 3.20
CA THR A 63 1.98 -2.04 2.02
C THR A 63 1.85 -0.52 2.15
N LYS A 64 1.40 -0.02 3.32
CA LYS A 64 1.33 1.43 3.58
C LYS A 64 2.70 2.10 3.48
N LEU A 65 3.74 1.52 4.09
CA LEU A 65 5.08 2.08 4.05
C LEU A 65 5.66 2.15 2.63
N ILE A 66 5.46 1.13 1.80
CA ILE A 66 5.92 1.13 0.41
C ILE A 66 5.18 2.18 -0.41
N ASN A 67 3.87 2.31 -0.24
CA ASN A 67 3.10 3.36 -0.92
C ASN A 67 3.56 4.75 -0.49
N SER A 68 3.74 5.00 0.81
CA SER A 68 4.25 6.29 1.30
C SER A 68 5.66 6.60 0.77
N PHE A 69 6.54 5.61 0.68
CA PHE A 69 7.88 5.78 0.10
C PHE A 69 7.82 6.13 -1.39
N LEU A 70 6.91 5.48 -2.14
CA LEU A 70 6.65 5.80 -3.54
C LEU A 70 6.15 7.23 -3.73
N ASP A 71 5.20 7.66 -2.88
CA ASP A 71 4.61 8.99 -2.97
C ASP A 71 5.65 10.08 -2.72
N ILE A 72 6.52 9.89 -1.73
CA ILE A 72 7.67 10.78 -1.47
C ILE A 72 8.61 10.84 -2.69
N THR A 73 8.91 9.69 -3.29
CA THR A 73 9.79 9.66 -4.46
C THR A 73 9.18 10.41 -5.66
N ARG A 74 7.87 10.26 -5.89
CA ARG A 74 7.15 10.98 -6.95
C ARG A 74 7.08 12.48 -6.67
N LEU A 75 6.95 12.87 -5.39
CA LEU A 75 7.00 14.26 -4.93
C LEU A 75 8.34 14.90 -5.26
N GLU A 76 9.45 14.27 -4.86
CA GLU A 76 10.81 14.75 -5.13
C GLU A 76 11.10 14.90 -6.62
N ALA A 77 10.53 14.00 -7.45
CA ALA A 77 10.67 14.05 -8.90
C ALA A 77 9.82 15.13 -9.59
N GLY A 78 8.97 15.86 -8.85
CA GLY A 78 7.98 16.78 -9.43
C GLY A 78 6.95 16.07 -10.32
N LYS A 79 6.76 14.76 -10.16
CA LYS A 79 5.89 13.90 -10.98
C LYS A 79 4.54 13.61 -10.33
N ILE A 80 4.14 14.33 -9.28
CA ILE A 80 2.79 14.19 -8.73
C ILE A 80 1.81 14.73 -9.76
N HIS A 81 1.01 13.84 -10.31
CA HIS A 81 -0.17 14.20 -11.07
C HIS A 81 -1.30 14.52 -10.08
N MET A 82 -1.68 15.80 -10.00
CA MET A 82 -2.85 16.21 -9.23
C MET A 82 -4.05 16.20 -10.17
N ASP A 83 -4.98 15.27 -9.91
CA ASP A 83 -6.28 15.23 -10.58
C ASP A 83 -7.26 16.07 -9.75
N TYR A 84 -7.62 17.24 -10.26
CA TYR A 84 -8.56 18.15 -9.61
C TYR A 84 -9.95 17.87 -10.14
N GLN A 85 -10.85 17.44 -9.25
CA GLN A 85 -12.24 17.18 -9.59
C GLN A 85 -13.16 17.80 -8.54
N ASP A 86 -14.36 18.19 -8.95
CA ASP A 86 -15.42 18.56 -8.01
C ASP A 86 -15.88 17.29 -7.29
N PHE A 87 -15.96 17.34 -5.96
CA PHE A 87 -16.41 16.24 -5.13
C PHE A 87 -17.34 16.73 -4.02
N ASP A 88 -18.19 15.85 -3.51
CA ASP A 88 -19.08 16.15 -2.39
C ASP A 88 -18.32 16.03 -1.06
N MET A 89 -18.22 17.13 -0.32
CA MET A 89 -17.56 17.17 0.99
C MET A 89 -18.26 16.31 2.05
N ILE A 90 -19.58 16.14 1.97
CA ILE A 90 -20.35 15.32 2.91
C ILE A 90 -20.01 13.84 2.70
N ASP A 91 -19.93 13.40 1.45
CA ASP A 91 -19.59 12.00 1.14
C ASP A 91 -18.15 11.68 1.55
N LEU A 92 -17.19 12.59 1.32
CA LEU A 92 -15.80 12.42 1.75
C LEU A 92 -15.67 12.26 3.28
N VAL A 93 -16.39 13.09 4.05
CA VAL A 93 -16.33 13.03 5.52
C VAL A 93 -16.92 11.72 6.04
N ARG A 94 -18.00 11.22 5.44
CA ARG A 94 -18.60 9.93 5.81
C ARG A 94 -17.66 8.76 5.53
N GLU A 95 -17.03 8.75 4.37
CA GLU A 95 -16.05 7.71 4.01
C GLU A 95 -14.87 7.70 5.01
N ALA A 96 -14.38 8.88 5.42
CA ALA A 96 -13.31 8.99 6.40
C ALA A 96 -13.70 8.51 7.82
N GLU A 97 -14.97 8.64 8.21
CA GLU A 97 -15.47 8.12 9.48
C GLU A 97 -15.51 6.58 9.50
N GLU A 98 -15.75 5.92 8.37
CA GLU A 98 -15.80 4.45 8.28
C GLU A 98 -14.42 3.78 8.33
N GLU A 99 -13.34 4.51 8.01
CA GLU A 99 -11.96 4.02 8.05
C GLU A 99 -11.25 4.18 9.42
N CYS A 100 -11.89 4.86 10.40
CA CYS A 100 -11.39 5.04 11.77
C CYS A 100 -11.81 3.92 12.73
#